data_AF-A0A535SXK6-F1
#
_entry.id   AF-A0A535SXK6-F1
#
_cell.length_a   1.000
_cell.length_b   1.000
_cell.length_c   1.000
_cell.angle_alpha   90.00
_cell.angle_beta   90.00
_cell.angle_gamma   90.00
#
_symmetry.space_group_name_H-M   'P 1'
#
loop_
_entity.id
_entity.type
_entity.pdbx_description
1 polymer ?
#
loop_
_entity_poly.entity_id
_entity_poly.type
_entity_poly.pdbx_seq_one_letter_code
_entity_poly.pdbx_strand_id
1 'polypeptide(L)'
;MSLPDLVLSLADNKQMLGLRYAEWATRAPSLEADIAAAAMGLDDLGHSRVLYGCLEPLGADPRGPQRESDPASLSNLAYFDEPWTEWSQFVAANAILDTAFTAMIEACVGGSVEVLQHRLRKMLMEERYHFLHGRSWLRSGIDSGPLDRAWYEAIEWFGPPDGETATLHREGKLSMGPADLRARVEEQLEMKAPRVTIDWKTWDPVRRRSGAGAVDQHTFAMLRGLEEKKYAPPSAAKQAAS
;
A
#
# COMPACT_ATOMS: atom_id res chain seq x y z
N MET A 1 10.07 11.01 -11.43
CA MET A 1 9.91 9.74 -10.70
C MET A 1 10.13 8.58 -11.68
N SER A 2 10.82 7.55 -11.22
CA SER A 2 11.20 6.35 -11.98
C SER A 2 10.35 5.13 -11.60
N LEU A 3 10.51 4.01 -12.32
CA LEU A 3 9.85 2.75 -11.95
C LEU A 3 10.26 2.23 -10.55
N PRO A 4 11.55 2.27 -10.13
CA PRO A 4 11.94 1.96 -8.76
C PRO A 4 11.19 2.77 -7.70
N ASP A 5 10.97 4.06 -7.93
CA ASP A 5 10.24 4.92 -6.96
C ASP A 5 8.78 4.47 -6.83
N LEU A 6 8.12 4.10 -7.94
CA LEU A 6 6.76 3.56 -7.92
C LEU A 6 6.70 2.22 -7.16
N VAL A 7 7.65 1.33 -7.41
CA VAL A 7 7.75 0.03 -6.71
C VAL A 7 8.04 0.23 -5.22
N LEU A 8 8.85 1.22 -4.85
CA LEU A 8 9.07 1.60 -3.46
C LEU A 8 7.77 2.10 -2.81
N SER A 9 7.03 3.00 -3.47
CA SER A 9 5.74 3.46 -2.94
C SER A 9 4.75 2.30 -2.76
N LEU A 10 4.69 1.36 -3.71
CA LEU A 10 3.86 0.15 -3.59
C LEU A 10 4.33 -0.73 -2.42
N ALA A 11 5.64 -0.89 -2.21
CA ALA A 11 6.20 -1.63 -1.08
C ALA A 11 5.83 -0.99 0.27
N ASP A 12 5.99 0.33 0.39
CA ASP A 12 5.64 1.11 1.59
C ASP A 12 4.15 0.99 1.90
N ASN A 13 3.30 1.09 0.88
CA ASN A 13 1.85 0.94 1.03
C ASN A 13 1.46 -0.47 1.46
N LYS A 14 2.03 -1.52 0.87
CA LYS A 14 1.78 -2.91 1.31
C LYS A 14 2.29 -3.16 2.72
N GLN A 15 3.43 -2.59 3.11
CA GLN A 15 3.92 -2.71 4.49
C GLN A 15 2.97 -2.06 5.49
N MET A 16 2.50 -0.85 5.18
CA MET A 16 1.55 -0.12 6.02
C MET A 16 0.19 -0.82 6.08
N LEU A 17 -0.31 -1.31 4.95
CA LEU A 17 -1.57 -2.04 4.89
C LEU A 17 -1.50 -3.32 5.74
N GLY A 18 -0.42 -4.08 5.62
CA GLY A 18 -0.20 -5.28 6.43
C GLY A 18 -0.15 -4.99 7.93
N LEU A 19 0.49 -3.88 8.33
CA LEU A 19 0.49 -3.43 9.73
C LEU A 19 -0.91 -3.04 10.21
N ARG A 20 -1.66 -2.25 9.41
CA ARG A 20 -3.03 -1.86 9.76
C ARG A 20 -3.98 -3.05 9.82
N TYR A 21 -3.81 -4.06 8.97
CA TYR A 21 -4.55 -5.31 9.12
C TYR A 21 -4.21 -6.05 10.41
N ALA A 22 -2.92 -6.15 10.75
CA ALA A 22 -2.48 -6.83 11.97
C ALA A 22 -3.02 -6.16 13.25
N GLU A 23 -3.16 -4.83 13.28
CA GLU A 23 -3.79 -4.09 14.40
C GLU A 23 -5.24 -4.52 14.66
N TRP A 24 -5.91 -5.07 13.65
CA TRP A 24 -7.30 -5.54 13.71
C TRP A 24 -7.46 -7.03 13.96
N ALA A 25 -6.36 -7.78 14.14
CA ALA A 25 -6.38 -9.23 14.38
C ALA A 25 -7.03 -9.66 15.71
N THR A 26 -7.44 -8.72 16.56
CA THR A 26 -8.13 -8.97 17.85
C THR A 26 -9.24 -7.96 18.14
N ARG A 27 -9.63 -7.17 17.13
CA ARG A 27 -10.53 -6.02 17.25
C ARG A 27 -11.64 -6.02 16.20
N ALA A 28 -11.63 -6.99 15.28
CA ALA A 28 -12.62 -7.07 14.23
C ALA A 28 -13.99 -7.45 14.81
N PRO A 29 -15.09 -7.25 14.05
CA PRO A 29 -16.44 -7.51 14.53
C PRO A 29 -16.76 -8.98 14.83
N SER A 30 -15.90 -9.91 14.42
CA SER A 30 -16.08 -11.36 14.59
C SER A 30 -14.73 -12.06 14.60
N LEU A 31 -14.68 -13.27 15.16
CA LEU A 31 -13.47 -14.08 15.21
C LEU A 31 -12.98 -14.45 13.80
N GLU A 32 -13.91 -14.70 12.87
CA GLU A 32 -13.59 -14.97 11.48
C GLU A 32 -12.92 -13.76 10.81
N ALA A 33 -13.40 -12.55 11.13
CA ALA A 33 -12.79 -11.31 10.65
C ALA A 33 -11.42 -11.05 11.30
N ASP A 34 -11.22 -11.40 12.57
CA ASP A 34 -9.92 -11.34 13.25
C ASP A 34 -8.90 -12.26 12.55
N ILE A 35 -9.29 -13.50 12.25
CA ILE A 35 -8.45 -14.46 11.53
C ILE A 35 -8.12 -13.96 10.12
N ALA A 36 -9.11 -13.42 9.41
CA ALA A 36 -8.89 -12.84 8.08
C ALA A 36 -7.92 -11.65 8.13
N ALA A 37 -8.09 -10.74 9.09
CA ALA A 37 -7.20 -9.59 9.28
C ALA A 37 -5.77 -10.03 9.59
N ALA A 38 -5.57 -11.03 10.46
CA ALA A 38 -4.26 -11.59 10.74
C ALA A 38 -3.60 -12.23 9.50
N ALA A 39 -4.37 -13.00 8.73
CA ALA A 39 -3.89 -13.66 7.52
C ALA A 39 -3.45 -12.64 6.45
N MET A 40 -4.32 -11.67 6.14
CA MET A 40 -4.00 -10.62 5.16
C MET A 40 -2.83 -9.75 5.62
N GLY A 41 -2.75 -9.46 6.92
CA GLY A 41 -1.62 -8.72 7.50
C GLY A 41 -0.27 -9.42 7.29
N LEU A 42 -0.23 -10.75 7.48
CA LEU A 42 0.97 -11.54 7.23
C LEU A 42 1.35 -11.55 5.74
N ASP A 43 0.38 -11.73 4.86
CA ASP A 43 0.58 -11.77 3.41
C ASP A 43 1.14 -10.43 2.91
N ASP A 44 0.54 -9.29 3.29
CA ASP A 44 0.98 -7.96 2.87
C ASP A 44 2.36 -7.56 3.40
N LEU A 45 2.72 -7.99 4.62
CA LEU A 45 4.08 -7.88 5.14
C LEU A 45 5.07 -8.78 4.37
N GLY A 46 4.61 -9.90 3.80
CA GLY A 46 5.38 -10.71 2.85
C GLY A 46 5.55 -10.01 1.51
N HIS A 47 4.47 -9.43 0.96
CA HIS A 47 4.43 -8.74 -0.32
C HIS A 47 5.35 -7.52 -0.34
N SER A 48 5.32 -6.70 0.72
CA SER A 48 6.24 -5.57 0.86
C SER A 48 7.70 -6.00 0.79
N ARG A 49 8.09 -7.11 1.44
CA ARG A 49 9.46 -7.66 1.36
C ARG A 49 9.83 -8.10 -0.05
N VAL A 50 8.90 -8.74 -0.77
CA VAL A 50 9.11 -9.11 -2.18
C VAL A 50 9.32 -7.87 -3.05
N LEU A 51 8.51 -6.84 -2.86
CA LEU A 51 8.60 -5.57 -3.59
C LEU A 51 9.91 -4.82 -3.30
N TYR A 52 10.31 -4.71 -2.03
CA TYR A 52 11.62 -4.16 -1.65
C TYR A 52 12.76 -4.95 -2.30
N GLY A 53 12.66 -6.28 -2.34
CA GLY A 53 13.64 -7.15 -2.99
C GLY A 53 13.69 -7.02 -4.52
N CYS A 54 12.76 -6.28 -5.14
CA CYS A 54 12.80 -5.96 -6.57
C CYS A 54 13.61 -4.68 -6.87
N LEU A 55 13.86 -3.81 -5.89
CA LEU A 55 14.46 -2.49 -6.13
C LEU A 55 15.89 -2.58 -6.69
N GLU A 56 16.76 -3.37 -6.07
CA GLU A 56 18.14 -3.56 -6.55
C GLU A 56 18.17 -4.11 -8.01
N PRO A 57 17.44 -5.18 -8.37
CA PRO A 57 17.33 -5.63 -9.76
C PRO A 57 16.79 -4.61 -10.77
N LEU A 58 16.05 -3.58 -10.33
CA LEU A 58 15.58 -2.50 -11.20
C LEU A 58 16.67 -1.45 -11.51
N GLY A 59 17.88 -1.63 -10.96
CA GLY A 59 19.06 -0.81 -11.25
C GLY A 59 19.21 0.41 -10.33
N ALA A 60 18.27 0.65 -9.41
CA ALA A 60 18.38 1.68 -8.39
C ALA A 60 17.51 1.31 -7.18
N ASP A 61 18.09 1.41 -5.98
CA ASP A 61 17.32 1.41 -4.74
C ASP A 61 17.15 2.86 -4.27
N PRO A 62 15.93 3.44 -4.39
CA PRO A 62 15.69 4.82 -3.99
C PRO A 62 15.66 5.02 -2.46
N ARG A 63 15.79 3.95 -1.66
CA ARG A 63 15.82 4.04 -0.20
C ARG A 63 17.12 4.69 0.29
N GLY A 64 16.98 5.80 1.00
CA GLY A 64 18.07 6.52 1.65
C GLY A 64 18.12 6.29 3.18
N PRO A 65 19.23 6.69 3.84
CA PRO A 65 19.40 6.56 5.29
C PRO A 65 18.38 7.35 6.11
N GLN A 66 17.70 8.34 5.51
CA GLN A 66 16.63 9.12 6.16
C GLN A 66 15.46 8.24 6.60
N ARG A 67 15.28 7.06 5.99
CA ARG A 67 14.24 6.10 6.38
C ARG A 67 14.38 5.56 7.80
N GLU A 68 15.56 5.71 8.39
CA GLU A 68 15.81 5.34 9.79
C GLU A 68 15.44 6.44 10.78
N SER A 69 15.14 7.67 10.35
CA SER A 69 14.95 8.81 11.28
C SER A 69 13.78 9.72 10.93
N ASP A 70 13.30 9.72 9.69
CA ASP A 70 12.25 10.61 9.20
C ASP A 70 11.02 9.83 8.68
N PRO A 71 9.86 9.88 9.35
CA PRO A 71 8.65 9.20 8.87
C PRO A 71 8.14 9.74 7.52
N ALA A 72 8.48 10.99 7.15
CA ALA A 72 8.07 11.56 5.87
C ALA A 72 8.84 10.95 4.67
N SER A 73 9.91 10.19 4.92
CA SER A 73 10.64 9.44 3.89
C SER A 73 9.92 8.17 3.42
N LEU A 74 8.83 7.78 4.08
CA LEU A 74 7.92 6.74 3.60
C LEU A 74 6.97 7.31 2.54
N SER A 75 6.77 6.53 1.47
CA SER A 75 5.94 6.86 0.30
C SER A 75 4.58 6.16 0.34
N ASN A 76 4.01 6.04 1.54
CA ASN A 76 2.67 5.49 1.79
C ASN A 76 1.56 6.53 1.60
N LEU A 77 0.33 6.05 1.37
CA LEU A 77 -0.89 6.85 1.38
C LEU A 77 -1.16 7.49 2.75
N ALA A 78 -1.79 8.66 2.76
CA ALA A 78 -2.17 9.35 3.98
C ALA A 78 -3.25 8.59 4.78
N TYR A 79 -3.98 7.68 4.13
CA TYR A 79 -4.93 6.76 4.73
C TYR A 79 -4.32 5.88 5.83
N PHE A 80 -3.00 5.68 5.78
CA PHE A 80 -2.27 4.86 6.73
C PHE A 80 -1.46 5.68 7.74
N ASP A 81 -1.48 7.02 7.66
CA ASP A 81 -0.66 7.86 8.54
C ASP A 81 -1.01 7.64 10.02
N GLU A 82 -2.29 7.38 10.33
CA GLU A 82 -2.80 7.12 11.68
C GLU A 82 -3.50 5.75 11.76
N PRO A 83 -3.56 5.11 12.95
CA PRO A 83 -4.33 3.88 13.16
C PRO A 83 -5.80 4.07 12.85
N TRP A 84 -6.43 3.03 12.30
CA TRP A 84 -7.87 3.04 12.06
C TRP A 84 -8.64 2.85 13.37
N THR A 85 -9.63 3.71 13.59
CA THR A 85 -10.48 3.69 14.79
C THR A 85 -11.79 2.93 14.56
N GLU A 86 -12.18 2.71 13.30
CA GLU A 86 -13.45 2.11 12.92
C GLU A 86 -13.28 1.00 11.88
N TRP A 87 -14.13 -0.03 11.95
CA TRP A 87 -14.09 -1.17 11.02
C TRP A 87 -14.39 -0.75 9.57
N SER A 88 -15.21 0.29 9.39
CA SER A 88 -15.49 0.89 8.07
C SER A 88 -14.22 1.34 7.36
N GLN A 89 -13.21 1.83 8.10
CA GLN A 89 -11.93 2.23 7.53
C GLN A 89 -11.12 1.03 7.04
N PHE A 90 -11.13 -0.07 7.80
CA PHE A 90 -10.53 -1.35 7.39
C PHE A 90 -11.17 -1.85 6.10
N VAL A 91 -12.51 -1.90 6.07
CA VAL A 91 -13.25 -2.41 4.90
C VAL A 91 -13.01 -1.52 3.68
N ALA A 92 -12.99 -0.20 3.84
CA ALA A 92 -12.71 0.72 2.74
C ALA A 92 -11.28 0.55 2.20
N ALA A 93 -10.27 0.37 3.06
CA ALA A 93 -8.91 0.08 2.64
C ALA A 93 -8.82 -1.26 1.90
N ASN A 94 -9.41 -2.32 2.47
CA ASN A 94 -9.37 -3.65 1.88
C ASN A 94 -10.13 -3.74 0.55
N ALA A 95 -11.28 -3.09 0.44
CA ALA A 95 -12.05 -3.10 -0.79
C ALA A 95 -11.43 -2.20 -1.87
N ILE A 96 -10.99 -0.99 -1.54
CA ILE A 96 -10.57 0.01 -2.54
C ILE A 96 -9.05 0.08 -2.70
N LEU A 97 -8.33 0.36 -1.61
CA LEU A 97 -6.89 0.61 -1.68
C LEU A 97 -6.12 -0.67 -2.01
N ASP A 98 -6.48 -1.78 -1.38
CA ASP A 98 -5.85 -3.07 -1.64
C ASP A 98 -6.06 -3.49 -3.10
N THR A 99 -7.31 -3.42 -3.59
CA THR A 99 -7.64 -3.64 -5.01
C THR A 99 -6.87 -2.69 -5.94
N ALA A 100 -6.69 -1.43 -5.58
CA ALA A 100 -5.89 -0.48 -6.36
C ALA A 100 -4.40 -0.87 -6.39
N PHE A 101 -3.85 -1.35 -5.28
CA PHE A 101 -2.50 -1.92 -5.25
C PHE A 101 -2.42 -3.17 -6.11
N THR A 102 -3.39 -4.09 -6.00
CA THR A 102 -3.49 -5.28 -6.87
C THR A 102 -3.50 -4.88 -8.35
N ALA A 103 -4.28 -3.87 -8.74
CA ALA A 103 -4.30 -3.37 -10.12
C ALA A 103 -2.93 -2.84 -10.58
N MET A 104 -2.18 -2.14 -9.71
CA MET A 104 -0.81 -1.72 -10.02
C MET A 104 0.14 -2.91 -10.15
N ILE A 105 -0.03 -3.95 -9.32
CA ILE A 105 0.74 -5.19 -9.40
C ILE A 105 0.45 -5.91 -10.71
N GLU A 106 -0.81 -5.99 -11.13
CA GLU A 106 -1.21 -6.51 -12.44
C GLU A 106 -0.57 -5.69 -13.57
N ALA A 107 -0.50 -4.36 -13.44
CA ALA A 107 0.16 -3.49 -14.42
C ALA A 107 1.66 -3.79 -14.56
N CYS A 108 2.34 -4.01 -13.43
CA CYS A 108 3.75 -4.41 -13.38
C CYS A 108 3.97 -5.80 -14.00
N VAL A 109 3.08 -6.76 -13.71
CA VAL A 109 3.16 -8.13 -14.25
C VAL A 109 2.84 -8.18 -15.75
N GLY A 110 1.96 -7.31 -16.24
CA GLY A 110 1.62 -7.21 -17.66
C GLY A 110 2.59 -6.34 -18.47
N GLY A 111 3.41 -5.52 -17.81
CA GLY A 111 4.43 -4.68 -18.45
C GLY A 111 5.66 -5.45 -18.91
N SER A 112 6.67 -4.76 -19.44
CA SER A 112 7.86 -5.35 -20.07
C SER A 112 9.02 -5.69 -19.13
N VAL A 113 8.89 -5.46 -17.82
CA VAL A 113 10.00 -5.57 -16.85
C VAL A 113 10.05 -6.94 -16.20
N GLU A 114 10.94 -7.81 -16.69
CA GLU A 114 11.01 -9.24 -16.36
C GLU A 114 11.07 -9.56 -14.86
N VAL A 115 11.84 -8.81 -14.07
CA VAL A 115 11.95 -9.07 -12.63
C VAL A 115 10.60 -8.90 -11.91
N LEU A 116 9.81 -7.90 -12.31
CA LEU A 116 8.48 -7.67 -11.76
C LEU A 116 7.50 -8.74 -12.23
N GLN A 117 7.53 -9.09 -13.52
CA GLN A 117 6.73 -10.18 -14.06
C GLN A 117 6.95 -11.50 -13.31
N HIS A 118 8.20 -11.84 -12.99
CA HIS A 118 8.51 -13.09 -12.33
C HIS A 118 8.15 -13.07 -10.84
N ARG A 119 8.57 -12.03 -10.11
CA ARG A 119 8.47 -11.99 -8.65
C ARG A 119 7.06 -11.69 -8.14
N LEU A 120 6.26 -10.94 -8.90
CA LEU A 120 4.94 -10.47 -8.44
C LEU A 120 3.78 -11.41 -8.81
N ARG A 121 3.99 -12.42 -9.68
CA ARG A 121 2.94 -13.37 -10.08
C ARG A 121 2.34 -14.14 -8.91
N LYS A 122 3.17 -14.61 -7.97
CA LYS A 122 2.69 -15.34 -6.79
C LYS A 122 1.81 -14.44 -5.92
N MET A 123 2.20 -13.17 -5.80
CA MET A 123 1.49 -12.15 -5.04
C MET A 123 0.02 -12.04 -5.49
N LEU A 124 -0.22 -11.98 -6.80
CA LEU A 124 -1.58 -11.91 -7.37
C LEU A 124 -2.48 -13.10 -7.01
N MET A 125 -1.90 -14.27 -6.73
CA MET A 125 -2.68 -15.44 -6.31
C MET A 125 -3.17 -15.30 -4.86
N GLU A 126 -2.35 -14.70 -4.00
CA GLU A 126 -2.65 -14.44 -2.58
C GLU A 126 -3.67 -13.29 -2.45
N GLU A 127 -3.50 -12.22 -3.24
CA GLU A 127 -4.41 -11.06 -3.32
C GLU A 127 -5.86 -11.41 -3.66
N ARG A 128 -6.09 -12.54 -4.34
CA ARG A 128 -7.44 -13.00 -4.66
C ARG A 128 -8.30 -13.22 -3.41
N TYR A 129 -7.69 -13.68 -2.31
CA TYR A 129 -8.40 -13.83 -1.05
C TYR A 129 -8.81 -12.47 -0.47
N HIS A 130 -7.88 -11.50 -0.48
CA HIS A 130 -8.10 -10.14 0.02
C HIS A 130 -9.27 -9.48 -0.70
N PHE A 131 -9.28 -9.57 -2.04
CA PHE A 131 -10.36 -9.03 -2.88
C PHE A 131 -11.73 -9.64 -2.53
N LEU A 132 -11.80 -10.97 -2.36
CA LEU A 132 -13.05 -11.63 -2.01
C LEU A 132 -13.57 -11.21 -0.63
N HIS A 133 -12.66 -11.07 0.34
CA HIS A 133 -12.99 -10.59 1.68
C HIS A 133 -13.52 -9.14 1.63
N GLY A 134 -12.77 -8.21 1.02
CA GLY A 134 -13.15 -6.80 0.92
C GLY A 134 -14.46 -6.60 0.17
N ARG A 135 -14.64 -7.29 -0.96
CA ARG A 135 -15.89 -7.24 -1.73
C ARG A 135 -17.09 -7.78 -0.95
N SER A 136 -16.90 -8.83 -0.15
CA SER A 136 -17.97 -9.38 0.69
C SER A 136 -18.44 -8.35 1.72
N TRP A 137 -17.52 -7.68 2.41
CA TRP A 137 -17.86 -6.64 3.38
C TRP A 137 -18.45 -5.39 2.74
N LEU A 138 -17.93 -4.97 1.58
CA LEU A 138 -18.47 -3.82 0.84
C LEU A 138 -19.95 -4.06 0.47
N ARG A 139 -20.32 -5.28 0.08
CA ARG A 139 -21.71 -5.65 -0.23
C ARG A 139 -22.63 -5.65 0.99
N SER A 140 -22.10 -5.85 2.20
CA SER A 140 -22.85 -5.73 3.46
C SER A 140 -23.16 -4.27 3.83
N GLY A 141 -22.47 -3.31 3.20
CA GLY A 141 -22.63 -1.88 3.41
C GLY A 141 -21.70 -1.32 4.50
N ILE A 142 -21.08 -0.18 4.21
CA ILE A 142 -20.28 0.62 5.15
C ILE A 142 -20.56 2.12 4.95
N ASP A 143 -20.13 2.94 5.91
CA ASP A 143 -20.22 4.39 5.80
C ASP A 143 -19.47 4.93 4.56
N SER A 144 -20.06 5.92 3.89
CA SER A 144 -19.48 6.47 2.67
C SER A 144 -18.21 7.28 2.91
N GLY A 145 -18.02 7.87 4.10
CA GLY A 145 -16.87 8.73 4.40
C GLY A 145 -15.52 8.03 4.20
N PRO A 146 -15.26 6.90 4.88
CA PRO A 146 -14.04 6.11 4.65
C PRO A 146 -13.90 5.62 3.20
N LEU A 147 -15.01 5.24 2.56
CA LEU A 147 -15.02 4.77 1.18
C LEU A 147 -14.63 5.86 0.18
N ASP A 148 -15.21 7.06 0.31
CA ASP A 148 -14.92 8.22 -0.54
C ASP A 148 -13.47 8.66 -0.39
N ARG A 149 -12.95 8.64 0.85
CA ARG A 149 -11.54 8.92 1.13
C ARG A 149 -10.62 7.88 0.48
N ALA A 150 -10.92 6.60 0.60
CA ALA A 150 -10.13 5.54 -0.02
C ALA A 150 -10.10 5.66 -1.55
N TRP A 151 -11.25 5.97 -2.18
CA TRP A 151 -11.31 6.24 -3.62
C TRP A 151 -10.48 7.46 -4.04
N TYR A 152 -10.59 8.56 -3.28
CA TYR A 152 -9.78 9.75 -3.54
C TYR A 152 -8.29 9.43 -3.51
N GLU A 153 -7.83 8.78 -2.44
CA GLU A 153 -6.41 8.46 -2.26
C GLU A 153 -5.91 7.42 -3.27
N ALA A 154 -6.72 6.44 -3.67
CA ALA A 154 -6.35 5.51 -4.75
C ALA A 154 -6.14 6.22 -6.10
N ILE A 155 -7.04 7.12 -6.47
CA ILE A 155 -6.95 7.87 -7.74
C ILE A 155 -5.78 8.85 -7.70
N GLU A 156 -5.57 9.52 -6.56
CA GLU A 156 -4.40 10.39 -6.35
C GLU A 156 -3.10 9.59 -6.44
N TRP A 157 -3.07 8.38 -5.90
CA TRP A 157 -1.91 7.51 -5.93
C TRP A 157 -1.62 6.93 -7.31
N PHE A 158 -2.60 6.75 -8.20
CA PHE A 158 -2.31 6.41 -9.60
C PHE A 158 -1.58 7.53 -10.35
N GLY A 159 -1.69 8.77 -9.85
CA GLY A 159 -0.97 9.94 -10.35
C GLY A 159 -1.70 10.68 -11.48
N PRO A 160 -1.12 11.78 -11.97
CA PRO A 160 -1.73 12.62 -12.99
C PRO A 160 -1.99 11.86 -14.30
N PRO A 161 -3.06 12.18 -15.06
CA PRO A 161 -3.39 11.50 -16.32
C PRO A 161 -2.26 11.48 -17.36
N ASP A 162 -1.40 12.49 -17.36
CA ASP A 162 -0.24 12.66 -18.24
C ASP A 162 1.11 12.54 -17.50
N GLY A 163 1.08 12.12 -16.24
CA GLY A 163 2.23 12.04 -15.34
C GLY A 163 3.17 10.85 -15.58
N GLU A 164 3.91 10.50 -14.54
CA GLU A 164 4.93 9.45 -14.55
C GLU A 164 4.35 8.06 -14.81
N THR A 165 3.22 7.68 -14.19
CA THR A 165 2.56 6.39 -14.46
C THR A 165 2.14 6.27 -15.93
N ALA A 166 1.60 7.35 -16.50
CA ALA A 166 1.23 7.40 -17.91
C ALA A 166 2.46 7.29 -18.82
N THR A 167 3.59 7.87 -18.41
CA THR A 167 4.87 7.73 -19.12
C THR A 167 5.39 6.30 -19.08
N LEU A 168 5.41 5.66 -17.90
CA LEU A 168 5.81 4.26 -17.74
C LEU A 168 4.93 3.32 -18.58
N HIS A 169 3.63 3.61 -18.68
CA HIS A 169 2.72 2.89 -19.55
C HIS A 169 3.06 3.06 -21.04
N ARG A 170 3.27 4.28 -21.52
CA ARG A 170 3.69 4.53 -22.93
C ARG A 170 5.02 3.86 -23.28
N GLU A 171 5.93 3.76 -22.31
CA GLU A 171 7.20 3.04 -22.46
C GLU A 171 7.05 1.50 -22.39
N GLY A 172 5.84 0.99 -22.16
CA GLY A 172 5.54 -0.43 -22.03
C GLY A 172 6.01 -1.07 -20.73
N LYS A 173 6.58 -0.29 -19.80
CA LYS A 173 7.04 -0.80 -18.48
C LYS A 173 5.86 -1.21 -17.59
N LEU A 174 4.70 -0.57 -17.79
CA LEU A 174 3.41 -0.95 -17.19
C LEU A 174 2.41 -1.25 -18.30
N SER A 175 1.57 -2.27 -18.13
CA SER A 175 0.50 -2.56 -19.10
C SER A 175 -0.71 -1.63 -18.98
N MET A 176 -0.83 -0.87 -17.89
CA MET A 176 -1.97 0.01 -17.61
C MET A 176 -1.48 1.43 -17.24
N GLY A 177 -2.13 2.45 -17.78
CA GLY A 177 -1.97 3.85 -17.35
C GLY A 177 -2.94 4.24 -16.23
N PRO A 178 -2.92 5.50 -15.74
CA PRO A 178 -3.78 5.94 -14.63
C PRO A 178 -5.28 5.70 -14.84
N ALA A 179 -5.78 5.97 -16.06
CA ALA A 179 -7.19 5.77 -16.39
C ALA A 179 -7.56 4.27 -16.43
N ASP A 180 -6.67 3.43 -16.95
CA ASP A 180 -6.88 1.98 -17.03
C ASP A 180 -6.86 1.35 -15.65
N LEU A 181 -5.94 1.77 -14.78
CA LEU A 181 -5.86 1.35 -13.37
C LEU A 181 -7.17 1.67 -12.64
N ARG A 182 -7.69 2.89 -12.79
CA ARG A 182 -9.00 3.25 -12.24
C ARG A 182 -10.10 2.37 -12.81
N ALA A 183 -10.17 2.21 -14.13
CA ALA A 183 -11.19 1.39 -14.78
C ALA A 183 -11.15 -0.07 -14.31
N ARG A 184 -9.93 -0.59 -14.07
CA ARG A 184 -9.70 -1.94 -13.55
C ARG A 184 -10.27 -2.13 -12.15
N VAL A 185 -10.04 -1.18 -11.24
CA VAL A 185 -10.62 -1.21 -9.89
C VAL A 185 -12.16 -1.12 -9.96
N GLU A 186 -12.69 -0.22 -10.79
CA GLU A 186 -14.15 -0.09 -10.99
C GLU A 186 -14.78 -1.40 -11.52
N GLU A 187 -14.11 -2.06 -12.47
CA GLU A 187 -14.52 -3.34 -13.03
C GLU A 187 -14.52 -4.44 -11.97
N GLN A 188 -13.41 -4.62 -11.24
CA GLN A 188 -13.30 -5.67 -10.21
C GLN A 188 -14.38 -5.54 -9.13
N LEU A 189 -14.64 -4.31 -8.69
CA LEU A 189 -15.60 -4.05 -7.62
C LEU A 189 -17.04 -3.93 -8.11
N GLU A 190 -17.27 -3.95 -9.42
CA GLU A 190 -18.59 -3.69 -10.03
C GLU A 190 -19.19 -2.34 -9.52
N MET A 191 -18.32 -1.36 -9.28
CA MET A 191 -18.64 -0.09 -8.62
C MET A 191 -17.93 1.07 -9.30
N LYS A 192 -18.65 2.16 -9.57
CA LYS A 192 -18.04 3.37 -10.13
C LYS A 192 -17.38 4.20 -9.06
N ALA A 193 -16.18 4.69 -9.35
CA ALA A 193 -15.50 5.62 -8.46
C ALA A 193 -16.29 6.95 -8.41
N PRO A 194 -16.32 7.63 -7.25
CA PRO A 194 -16.91 8.95 -7.14
C PRO A 194 -16.16 9.95 -8.03
N ARG A 195 -16.81 11.08 -8.33
CA ARG A 195 -16.15 12.17 -9.05
C ARG A 195 -15.17 12.86 -8.09
N VAL A 196 -13.88 12.64 -8.31
CA VAL A 196 -12.81 13.29 -7.56
C VAL A 196 -12.16 14.42 -8.37
N THR A 197 -11.73 15.48 -7.68
CA THR A 197 -10.95 16.57 -8.26
C THR A 197 -9.67 16.71 -7.43
N ILE A 198 -8.52 16.53 -8.07
CA ILE A 198 -7.20 16.57 -7.42
C ILE A 198 -6.44 17.77 -7.96
N ASP A 199 -5.84 18.57 -7.08
CA ASP A 199 -4.91 19.63 -7.49
C ASP A 199 -3.51 19.04 -7.68
N TRP A 200 -3.21 18.66 -8.92
CA TRP A 200 -1.91 18.09 -9.27
C TRP A 200 -0.72 19.05 -9.07
N LYS A 201 -0.95 20.35 -8.80
CA LYS A 201 0.13 21.29 -8.47
C LYS A 201 0.70 21.06 -7.08
N THR A 202 -0.10 20.53 -6.17
CA THR A 202 0.30 20.23 -4.79
C THR A 202 0.70 18.77 -4.59
N TRP A 203 0.55 17.95 -5.63
CA TRP A 203 0.82 16.53 -5.57
C TRP A 203 2.33 16.25 -5.53
N ASP A 204 2.78 15.53 -4.52
CA ASP A 204 4.16 15.07 -4.39
C ASP A 204 4.37 13.82 -5.25
N PRO A 205 5.19 13.88 -6.31
CA PRO A 205 5.41 12.73 -7.18
C PRO A 205 6.15 11.60 -6.49
N VAL A 206 6.98 11.85 -5.48
CA VAL A 206 7.71 10.80 -4.76
C VAL A 206 6.78 10.05 -3.82
N ARG A 207 5.99 10.79 -3.05
CA ARG A 207 5.08 10.21 -2.06
C ARG A 207 3.72 9.83 -2.63
N ARG A 208 3.44 10.25 -3.87
CA ARG A 208 2.22 9.99 -4.63
C ARG A 208 0.95 10.44 -3.93
N ARG A 209 1.02 11.58 -3.25
CA ARG A 209 -0.09 12.17 -2.48
C ARG A 209 0.06 13.68 -2.36
N SER A 210 -1.02 14.42 -2.16
CA SER A 210 -0.95 15.88 -1.97
C SER A 210 -0.76 16.30 -0.51
N GLY A 211 -1.03 15.40 0.45
CA GLY A 211 -0.92 15.68 1.88
C GLY A 211 0.52 15.67 2.41
N ALA A 212 0.91 16.73 3.10
CA ALA A 212 2.24 16.89 3.73
C ALA A 212 2.44 16.08 5.03
N GLY A 213 1.44 15.30 5.48
CA GLY A 213 1.52 14.50 6.70
C GLY A 213 2.61 13.42 6.65
N ALA A 214 2.71 12.60 7.69
CA ALA A 214 3.54 11.40 7.71
C ALA A 214 2.95 10.42 8.72
N VAL A 215 3.43 9.17 8.68
CA VAL A 215 3.05 8.15 9.65
C VAL A 215 3.36 8.63 11.06
N ASP A 216 2.43 8.38 11.98
CA ASP A 216 2.57 8.74 13.39
C ASP A 216 3.84 8.11 14.00
N GLN A 217 4.38 8.76 15.03
CA GLN A 217 5.66 8.38 15.61
C GLN A 217 5.66 6.97 16.21
N HIS A 218 4.52 6.51 16.73
CA HIS A 218 4.41 5.18 17.33
C HIS A 218 4.45 4.10 16.24
N THR A 219 3.64 4.26 15.19
CA THR A 219 3.67 3.36 14.03
C THR A 219 5.05 3.36 13.37
N PHE A 220 5.70 4.52 13.23
CA PHE A 220 7.08 4.60 12.71
C PHE A 220 8.13 3.93 13.61
N ALA A 221 7.90 3.88 14.93
CA ALA A 221 8.74 3.13 15.86
C ALA A 221 8.52 1.61 15.74
N MET A 222 7.27 1.15 15.56
CA MET A 222 6.94 -0.27 15.33
C MET A 222 7.61 -0.80 14.06
N LEU A 223 7.54 -0.06 12.95
CA LEU A 223 8.17 -0.48 11.67
C LEU A 223 9.68 -0.71 11.78
N ARG A 224 10.35 -0.03 12.72
CA ARG A 224 11.80 -0.13 12.96
C ARG A 224 12.16 -1.10 14.08
N GLY A 225 11.21 -1.86 14.60
CA GLY A 225 11.45 -2.80 15.69
C GLY A 225 11.79 -2.11 17.03
N LEU A 226 11.53 -0.81 17.16
CA LEU A 226 11.93 -0.03 18.35
C LEU A 226 10.95 -0.25 19.49
N GLU A 227 9.69 -0.53 19.19
CA GLU A 227 8.67 -0.83 20.20
C GLU A 227 8.90 -2.20 20.85
N GLU A 228 9.49 -3.15 20.14
CA GLU A 228 9.79 -4.51 20.58
C GLU A 228 10.95 -4.51 21.58
N LYS A 229 11.85 -3.52 21.48
CA LYS A 229 12.99 -3.37 22.41
C LYS A 229 12.55 -3.25 23.86
N LYS A 230 11.34 -2.74 24.14
CA LYS A 230 10.81 -2.66 25.52
C LYS A 230 10.49 -4.03 26.13
N TYR A 231 10.34 -5.06 25.30
CA TYR A 231 10.11 -6.44 25.72
C TYR A 231 11.39 -7.29 25.69
N ALA A 232 12.49 -6.77 25.16
CA ALA A 232 13.76 -7.48 25.11
C ALA A 232 14.43 -7.52 26.50
N PRO A 233 15.02 -8.67 26.91
CA PRO A 233 15.74 -8.75 28.18
C PRO A 233 16.95 -7.81 28.20
N PRO A 234 17.33 -7.23 29.36
CA PRO A 234 18.37 -6.19 29.48
C PRO A 234 19.78 -6.57 28.99
N SER A 235 20.06 -7.84 28.74
CA SER A 235 21.41 -8.34 28.38
C SER A 235 21.82 -8.11 26.93
N ALA A 236 20.88 -7.81 26.02
CA ALA A 236 21.18 -7.57 24.61
C ALA A 236 21.81 -6.18 24.35
N ALA A 237 21.69 -5.23 25.28
CA ALA A 237 22.20 -3.86 25.12
C ALA A 237 23.73 -3.73 25.29
N LYS A 238 24.42 -4.75 25.80
CA LYS A 238 25.88 -4.70 26.09
C LYS A 238 26.80 -5.22 24.99
N GLN A 239 26.29 -5.86 23.93
CA GLN A 239 27.12 -6.41 22.86
C GLN A 239 27.25 -5.50 21.63
N ALA A 240 26.53 -4.37 21.57
CA ALA A 240 26.61 -3.41 20.47
C ALA A 240 27.59 -2.25 20.71
N ALA A 241 28.35 -2.26 21.83
CA ALA A 241 29.27 -1.20 22.22
C ALA A 241 30.70 -1.71 22.51
N SER A 242 31.08 -2.85 21.92
CA SER A 242 32.42 -3.44 22.03
C SER A 242 32.95 -3.79 20.65
#